data_AF-A0ABD0MPT1-F1
#
_entry.id   AF-A0ABD0MPT1-F1
#
_cell.length_a   1.000
_cell.length_b   1.000
_cell.length_c   1.000
_cell.angle_alpha   90.00
_cell.angle_beta   90.00
_cell.angle_gamma   90.00
#
_symmetry.space_group_name_H-M   'P 1'
#
loop_
_entity.id
_entity.type
_entity.pdbx_description
1 polymer ?
#
loop_
_entity_poly.entity_id
_entity_poly.type
_entity_poly.pdbx_seq_one_letter_code
_entity_poly.pdbx_strand_id
1 'polypeptide(L)'
;ACFLTLDPNTANHYLILSEDNRKVTRVRERQSYPDHPDRFDHVLNPQVLCRESVCGRCYWEVEWSEYHGVFISVSYKSISRKGDSGECLFGSNDQSWSLICSPDGYSFRHNKIVTDLHVKPIISTVGVNDDDYISRIGVYVD
;
A
#
# COMPACT_ATOMS: atom_id res chain seq x y z
N ALA A 1 -11.23 -15.65 1.99
CA ALA A 1 -10.41 -14.72 1.19
C ALA A 1 -11.27 -13.53 0.80
N CYS A 2 -10.73 -12.33 0.90
CA CYS A 2 -11.42 -11.10 0.51
C CYS A 2 -10.99 -10.69 -0.89
N PHE A 3 -11.94 -10.24 -1.68
CA PHE A 3 -11.66 -9.64 -2.97
C PHE A 3 -11.58 -8.13 -2.80
N LEU A 4 -10.38 -7.58 -2.93
CA LEU A 4 -10.12 -6.16 -2.82
C LEU A 4 -9.84 -5.57 -4.20
N THR A 5 -10.40 -4.39 -4.45
CA THR A 5 -10.17 -3.58 -5.65
C THR A 5 -9.75 -2.17 -5.24
N LEU A 6 -8.71 -1.64 -5.89
CA LEU A 6 -8.21 -0.30 -5.60
C LEU A 6 -9.23 0.75 -6.03
N ASP A 7 -9.41 1.79 -5.21
CA ASP A 7 -10.36 2.87 -5.48
C ASP A 7 -9.68 4.02 -6.26
N PRO A 8 -10.04 4.24 -7.54
CA PRO A 8 -9.51 5.34 -8.34
C PRO A 8 -9.82 6.72 -7.77
N ASN A 9 -10.83 6.87 -6.91
CA ASN A 9 -11.15 8.14 -6.25
C ASN A 9 -10.19 8.49 -5.12
N THR A 10 -9.51 7.49 -4.56
CA THR A 10 -8.53 7.69 -3.48
C THR A 10 -7.09 7.74 -4.01
N ALA A 11 -6.82 7.13 -5.16
CA ALA A 11 -5.48 6.99 -5.72
C ALA A 11 -4.77 8.33 -5.92
N ASN A 12 -3.57 8.47 -5.37
CA ASN A 12 -2.74 9.64 -5.62
C ASN A 12 -2.39 9.79 -7.11
N HIS A 13 -2.17 11.03 -7.56
CA HIS A 13 -1.84 11.33 -8.95
C HIS A 13 -0.52 10.73 -9.45
N TYR A 14 0.34 10.19 -8.60
CA TYR A 14 1.58 9.51 -9.00
C TYR A 14 1.44 7.98 -9.01
N LEU A 15 0.21 7.48 -9.07
CA LEU A 15 -0.12 6.06 -9.18
C LEU A 15 -0.88 5.81 -10.47
N ILE A 16 -0.61 4.69 -11.14
CA ILE A 16 -1.43 4.15 -12.23
C ILE A 16 -2.10 2.87 -11.72
N LEU A 17 -3.42 2.82 -11.84
CA LEU A 17 -4.19 1.61 -11.59
C LEU A 17 -4.40 0.85 -12.91
N SER A 18 -4.19 -0.47 -12.89
CA SER A 18 -4.36 -1.35 -14.05
C SER A 18 -4.94 -2.71 -13.60
N GLU A 19 -5.14 -3.61 -14.57
CA GLU A 19 -5.68 -4.96 -14.32
C GLU A 19 -6.99 -4.91 -13.51
N ASP A 20 -7.97 -4.15 -14.01
CA ASP A 20 -9.26 -3.92 -13.33
C ASP A 20 -9.11 -3.37 -11.89
N ASN A 21 -8.14 -2.48 -11.71
CA ASN A 21 -7.75 -1.89 -10.41
C ASN A 21 -7.25 -2.92 -9.39
N ARG A 22 -6.62 -3.99 -9.86
CA ARG A 22 -5.96 -4.99 -9.00
C ARG A 22 -4.45 -4.77 -8.89
N LYS A 23 -3.90 -3.93 -9.78
CA LYS A 23 -2.48 -3.59 -9.81
C LYS A 23 -2.29 -2.09 -9.69
N VAL A 24 -1.24 -1.69 -9.00
CA VAL A 24 -0.81 -0.30 -8.86
C VAL A 24 0.67 -0.16 -9.17
N THR A 25 0.99 0.85 -9.97
CA THR A 25 2.37 1.20 -10.31
C THR A 25 2.64 2.65 -9.92
N ARG A 26 3.74 2.90 -9.23
CA ARG A 26 4.22 4.26 -8.96
C ARG A 26 4.93 4.81 -10.19
N VAL A 27 4.57 6.03 -10.58
CA VAL A 27 5.15 6.73 -11.74
C VAL A 27 5.62 8.13 -11.36
N ARG A 28 6.48 8.74 -12.20
CA ARG A 28 6.97 10.10 -11.97
C ARG A 28 6.02 11.14 -12.53
N GLU A 29 5.31 10.80 -13.59
CA GLU A 29 4.35 11.65 -14.27
C GLU A 29 3.07 11.77 -13.46
N ARG A 30 2.55 12.99 -13.33
CA ARG A 30 1.27 13.24 -12.68
C ARG A 30 0.13 12.78 -13.60
N GLN A 31 -0.63 11.80 -13.13
CA GLN A 31 -1.79 11.23 -13.82
C GLN A 31 -3.01 12.15 -13.74
N SER A 32 -3.81 12.14 -14.82
CA SER A 32 -5.00 12.98 -15.01
C SER A 32 -6.25 12.44 -14.30
N TYR A 33 -6.14 12.10 -13.02
CA TYR A 33 -7.32 11.77 -12.23
C TYR A 33 -8.15 13.02 -11.91
N PRO A 34 -9.49 12.93 -11.87
CA PRO A 34 -10.34 14.05 -11.47
C PRO A 34 -10.12 14.37 -9.99
N ASP A 35 -10.25 15.65 -9.63
CA ASP A 35 -10.18 16.06 -8.23
C ASP A 35 -11.30 15.39 -7.42
N HIS A 36 -10.93 14.90 -6.22
CA HIS A 36 -11.84 14.21 -5.32
C HIS A 36 -11.43 14.47 -3.86
N PRO A 37 -12.38 14.67 -2.93
CA PRO A 37 -12.07 14.88 -1.51
C PRO A 37 -11.30 13.70 -0.90
N ASP A 38 -11.63 12.47 -1.31
CA ASP A 38 -10.97 11.26 -0.79
C ASP A 38 -9.60 10.97 -1.42
N ARG A 39 -9.16 11.77 -2.41
CA ARG A 39 -7.89 11.55 -3.11
C ARG A 39 -6.69 11.92 -2.25
N PHE A 40 -5.71 11.04 -2.13
CA PHE A 40 -4.45 11.39 -1.50
C PHE A 40 -3.65 12.35 -2.37
N ASP A 41 -3.07 13.41 -1.79
CA ASP A 41 -2.29 14.43 -2.52
C ASP A 41 -0.81 14.51 -2.16
N HIS A 42 -0.35 13.76 -1.14
CA HIS A 42 1.03 13.78 -0.69
C HIS A 42 2.00 13.35 -1.81
N VAL A 43 2.94 14.23 -2.17
CA VAL A 43 3.80 14.06 -3.35
C VAL A 43 4.84 12.95 -3.18
N LEU A 44 5.49 12.89 -2.01
CA LEU A 44 6.61 11.94 -1.80
C LEU A 44 6.16 10.52 -1.48
N ASN A 45 4.92 10.35 -1.02
CA ASN A 45 4.37 9.09 -0.53
C ASN A 45 2.97 8.89 -1.15
N PRO A 46 2.91 8.49 -2.43
CA PRO A 46 1.64 8.21 -3.10
C PRO A 46 0.92 7.03 -2.43
N GLN A 47 -0.38 7.18 -2.20
CA GLN A 47 -1.21 6.21 -1.48
C GLN A 47 -2.52 5.96 -2.20
N VAL A 48 -3.15 4.81 -1.93
CA VAL A 48 -4.45 4.40 -2.45
C VAL A 48 -5.12 3.47 -1.42
N LEU A 49 -6.45 3.55 -1.31
CA LEU A 49 -7.26 2.59 -0.56
C LEU A 49 -7.99 1.64 -1.51
N CYS A 50 -8.41 0.50 -0.98
CA CYS A 50 -9.41 -0.34 -1.63
C CYS A 50 -10.82 0.24 -1.44
N ARG A 51 -11.74 -0.14 -2.33
CA ARG A 51 -13.16 0.24 -2.24
C ARG A 51 -13.86 -0.47 -1.10
N GLU A 52 -13.51 -1.74 -0.91
CA GLU A 52 -14.09 -2.61 0.08
C GLU A 52 -13.52 -2.29 1.46
N SER A 53 -14.40 -2.30 2.46
CA SER A 53 -13.98 -2.31 3.86
C SER A 53 -13.77 -3.75 4.30
N VAL A 54 -12.72 -3.99 5.07
CA VAL A 54 -12.50 -5.29 5.72
C VAL A 54 -13.27 -5.31 7.03
N CYS A 55 -14.18 -6.28 7.20
CA CYS A 55 -14.93 -6.48 8.44
C CYS A 55 -14.84 -7.95 8.88
N GLY A 56 -14.49 -8.17 10.14
CA GLY A 56 -14.16 -9.49 10.67
C GLY A 56 -12.98 -10.14 9.94
N ARG A 57 -12.99 -11.47 9.88
CA ARG A 57 -11.89 -12.26 9.34
C ARG A 57 -11.71 -12.07 7.84
N CYS A 58 -10.60 -11.47 7.47
CA CYS A 58 -10.29 -11.18 6.09
C CYS A 58 -8.85 -11.58 5.78
N TYR A 59 -8.67 -12.19 4.60
CA TYR A 59 -7.38 -12.63 4.09
C TYR A 59 -7.23 -12.19 2.64
N TRP A 60 -6.09 -11.59 2.32
CA TRP A 60 -5.70 -11.27 0.95
C TRP A 60 -4.18 -11.43 0.78
N GLU A 61 -3.76 -11.55 -0.48
CA GLU A 61 -2.35 -11.65 -0.87
C GLU A 61 -1.98 -10.43 -1.72
N VAL A 62 -0.74 -9.98 -1.58
CA VAL A 62 -0.15 -8.91 -2.39
C VAL A 62 1.15 -9.42 -2.98
N GLU A 63 1.28 -9.29 -4.30
CA GLU A 63 2.55 -9.43 -4.99
C GLU A 63 3.19 -8.05 -5.17
N TRP A 64 4.51 -7.97 -5.00
CA TRP A 64 5.25 -6.73 -5.11
C TRP A 64 6.67 -6.97 -5.64
N SER A 65 7.21 -5.98 -6.36
CA SER A 65 8.57 -5.99 -6.86
C SER A 65 9.53 -5.57 -5.75
N GLU A 66 10.55 -6.40 -5.51
CA GLU A 66 11.54 -6.17 -4.47
C GLU A 66 12.33 -4.88 -4.66
N TYR A 67 12.54 -4.45 -5.91
CA TYR A 67 13.37 -3.30 -6.25
C TYR A 67 12.95 -1.98 -5.56
N HIS A 68 11.68 -1.83 -5.20
CA HIS A 68 11.15 -0.58 -4.64
C HIS A 68 10.55 -0.71 -3.24
N GLY A 69 10.33 -1.92 -2.74
CA GLY A 69 9.55 -2.13 -1.52
C GLY A 69 8.06 -1.82 -1.71
N VAL A 70 7.25 -2.20 -0.73
CA VAL A 70 5.82 -1.88 -0.69
C VAL A 70 5.35 -1.62 0.75
N PHE A 71 4.36 -0.75 0.88
CA PHE A 71 3.68 -0.45 2.14
C PHE A 71 2.27 -1.00 2.02
N ILE A 72 1.95 -2.04 2.79
CA ILE A 72 0.64 -2.68 2.79
C ILE A 72 -0.06 -2.29 4.07
N SER A 73 -1.18 -1.58 3.92
CA SER A 73 -1.81 -0.90 5.05
C SER A 73 -3.26 -1.27 5.23
N VAL A 74 -3.70 -1.20 6.48
CA VAL A 74 -5.10 -1.14 6.87
C VAL A 74 -5.36 0.18 7.56
N SER A 75 -6.51 0.78 7.30
CA SER A 75 -6.83 2.11 7.78
C SER A 75 -8.33 2.25 7.99
N TYR A 76 -8.71 3.02 9.00
CA TYR A 76 -10.06 3.57 9.05
C TYR A 76 -10.27 4.53 7.87
N LYS A 77 -11.51 4.58 7.38
CA LYS A 77 -11.90 5.46 6.26
C LYS A 77 -11.75 6.95 6.62
N SER A 78 -11.76 7.29 7.91
CA SER A 78 -11.63 8.65 8.44
C SER A 78 -10.23 9.27 8.33
N ILE A 79 -9.22 8.49 7.90
CA ILE A 79 -7.85 8.99 7.77
C ILE A 79 -7.82 10.28 6.92
N SER A 80 -6.97 11.23 7.34
CA SER A 80 -6.75 12.44 6.56
C SER A 80 -6.25 12.10 5.16
N ARG A 81 -6.74 12.84 4.16
CA ARG A 81 -6.42 12.62 2.74
C ARG A 81 -5.45 13.64 2.18
N LYS A 82 -5.35 14.79 2.85
CA LYS A 82 -4.73 16.00 2.30
C LYS A 82 -3.63 16.54 3.19
N GLY A 83 -2.68 17.21 2.56
CA GLY A 83 -1.64 18.02 3.19
C GLY A 83 -0.35 17.27 3.50
N ASP A 84 0.69 18.03 3.84
CA ASP A 84 2.07 17.54 4.05
C ASP A 84 2.33 17.02 5.47
N SER A 85 1.27 16.90 6.29
CA SER A 85 1.41 16.34 7.63
C SER A 85 1.53 14.82 7.58
N GLY A 86 2.22 14.23 8.56
CA GLY A 86 2.24 12.77 8.72
C GLY A 86 0.86 12.16 8.94
N GLU A 87 -0.16 12.94 9.31
CA GLU A 87 -1.49 12.43 9.61
C GLU A 87 -2.21 11.81 8.40
N CYS A 88 -1.82 12.16 7.17
CA CYS A 88 -2.37 11.54 5.95
C CYS A 88 -1.61 10.29 5.48
N LEU A 89 -0.49 9.95 6.14
CA LEU A 89 0.35 8.82 5.76
C LEU A 89 -0.01 7.57 6.57
N PHE A 90 -0.19 6.43 5.91
CA PHE A 90 -0.44 5.16 6.58
C PHE A 90 0.67 4.81 7.59
N GLY A 91 0.25 4.34 8.75
CA GLY A 91 1.10 4.03 9.91
C GLY A 91 1.65 5.26 10.64
N SER A 92 1.41 6.48 10.15
CA SER A 92 1.90 7.73 10.77
C SER A 92 0.84 8.47 11.57
N ASN A 93 -0.26 7.81 11.87
CA ASN A 93 -1.38 8.28 12.69
C ASN A 93 -1.94 7.12 13.53
N ASP A 94 -2.91 7.41 14.38
CA ASP A 94 -3.61 6.44 15.21
C ASP A 94 -4.73 5.68 14.48
N GLN A 95 -4.98 6.01 13.21
CA GLN A 95 -6.07 5.44 12.40
C GLN A 95 -5.64 4.38 11.40
N SER A 96 -4.34 4.08 11.34
CA SER A 96 -3.79 3.18 10.35
C SER A 96 -2.58 2.40 10.84
N TRP A 97 -2.39 1.25 10.21
CA TRP A 97 -1.30 0.32 10.45
C TRP A 97 -0.70 -0.06 9.10
N SER A 98 0.63 -0.07 9.00
CA SER A 98 1.34 -0.40 7.76
C SER A 98 2.38 -1.47 8.01
N LEU A 99 2.33 -2.53 7.23
CA LEU A 99 3.43 -3.45 7.02
C LEU A 99 4.32 -2.89 5.90
N ILE A 100 5.59 -2.70 6.20
CA ILE A 100 6.60 -2.20 5.27
C ILE A 100 7.43 -3.41 4.84
N CYS A 101 7.46 -3.68 3.55
CA CYS A 101 8.23 -4.75 2.96
C CYS A 101 9.34 -4.16 2.09
N SER A 102 10.57 -4.59 2.30
CA SER A 102 11.71 -4.27 1.47
C SER A 102 12.60 -5.52 1.27
N PRO A 103 13.58 -5.49 0.35
CA PRO A 103 14.55 -6.58 0.20
C PRO A 103 15.32 -6.87 1.49
N ASP A 104 15.54 -5.83 2.30
CA ASP A 104 16.35 -5.90 3.52
C ASP A 104 15.57 -6.47 4.72
N GLY A 105 14.24 -6.56 4.62
CA GLY A 105 13.40 -7.13 5.66
C GLY A 105 12.01 -6.49 5.75
N TYR A 106 11.38 -6.67 6.91
CA TYR A 106 10.02 -6.21 7.16
C TYR A 106 9.96 -5.40 8.45
N SER A 107 9.12 -4.38 8.47
CA SER A 107 8.81 -3.63 9.68
C SER A 107 7.32 -3.29 9.74
N PHE A 108 6.82 -3.11 10.96
CA PHE A 108 5.47 -2.67 11.22
C PHE A 108 5.47 -1.22 11.68
N ARG A 109 4.51 -0.43 11.20
CA ARG A 109 4.39 0.98 11.56
C ARG A 109 2.97 1.32 11.99
N HIS A 110 2.85 1.97 13.15
CA HIS A 110 1.59 2.52 13.67
C HIS A 110 1.88 3.74 14.54
N ASN A 111 1.07 4.80 14.40
CA ASN A 111 1.23 6.05 15.14
C ASN A 111 2.69 6.57 15.18
N LYS A 112 3.36 6.53 14.01
CA LYS A 112 4.76 6.93 13.81
C LYS A 112 5.80 6.05 14.51
N ILE A 113 5.38 5.04 15.25
CA ILE A 113 6.26 4.04 15.87
C ILE A 113 6.53 2.94 14.85
N VAL A 114 7.81 2.64 14.65
CA VAL A 114 8.28 1.55 13.77
C VAL A 114 8.79 0.42 14.66
N THR A 115 8.44 -0.82 14.31
CA THR A 115 8.91 -2.04 14.96
C THR A 115 9.45 -2.98 13.89
N ASP A 116 10.74 -3.25 13.94
CA ASP A 116 11.37 -4.18 13.00
C ASP A 116 10.92 -5.61 13.28
N LEU A 117 10.57 -6.33 12.23
CA LEU A 117 10.18 -7.73 12.32
C LEU A 117 11.40 -8.59 12.02
N HIS A 118 11.87 -9.31 13.03
CA HIS A 118 13.03 -10.23 12.91
C HIS A 118 12.65 -11.54 12.22
N VAL A 119 12.04 -11.46 11.04
CA VAL A 119 11.74 -12.57 10.15
C VAL A 119 12.71 -12.55 8.97
N LYS A 120 13.10 -13.74 8.51
CA LYS A 120 13.93 -13.85 7.31
C LYS A 120 13.11 -13.44 6.09
N PRO A 121 13.68 -12.66 5.15
CA PRO A 121 13.06 -12.39 3.85
C PRO A 121 12.61 -13.70 3.19
N ILE A 122 11.37 -13.71 2.68
CA ILE A 122 10.86 -14.83 1.91
C ILE A 122 11.61 -14.83 0.58
N ILE A 123 12.18 -15.97 0.18
CA ILE A 123 12.93 -16.08 -1.08
C ILE A 123 11.96 -15.88 -2.25
N SER A 124 12.22 -14.84 -3.03
CA SER A 124 11.48 -14.43 -4.24
C SER A 124 11.50 -15.46 -5.36
N THR A 125 10.48 -15.41 -6.21
CA THR A 125 10.48 -16.08 -7.52
C THR A 125 10.95 -15.12 -8.61
N VAL A 126 11.66 -15.63 -9.62
CA VAL A 126 12.06 -14.87 -10.81
C VAL A 126 10.79 -14.39 -11.53
N GLY A 127 10.65 -13.08 -11.71
CA GLY A 127 9.55 -12.46 -12.42
C GLY A 127 9.63 -12.64 -13.93
N VAL A 128 8.68 -12.04 -14.65
CA VAL A 128 8.52 -12.20 -16.12
C VAL A 128 9.71 -11.65 -16.92
N ASN A 129 10.51 -10.77 -16.30
CA ASN A 129 11.82 -10.34 -16.79
C ASN A 129 12.89 -10.83 -15.81
N ASP A 130 14.04 -11.27 -16.32
CA ASP A 130 15.09 -12.00 -15.58
C ASP A 130 15.70 -11.26 -14.37
N ASP A 131 15.33 -9.99 -14.13
CA ASP A 131 15.81 -9.14 -13.02
C ASP A 131 14.70 -8.62 -12.08
N ASP A 132 13.43 -8.98 -12.29
CA ASP A 132 12.33 -8.53 -11.43
C ASP A 132 11.99 -9.59 -10.39
N TYR A 133 12.62 -9.52 -9.23
CA TYR A 133 12.29 -10.40 -8.10
C TYR A 133 10.93 -10.02 -7.54
N ILE A 134 9.97 -10.95 -7.65
CA ILE A 134 8.62 -10.78 -7.13
C ILE A 134 8.52 -11.51 -5.80
N SER A 135 8.07 -10.77 -4.80
CA SER A 135 7.74 -11.28 -3.48
C SER A 135 6.23 -11.27 -3.28
N ARG A 136 5.72 -12.24 -2.52
CA ARG A 136 4.31 -12.34 -2.17
C ARG A 136 4.14 -12.37 -0.66
N ILE A 137 3.18 -11.60 -0.15
CA ILE A 137 2.83 -11.59 1.27
C ILE A 137 1.32 -11.74 1.47
N GLY A 138 0.95 -12.63 2.38
CA GLY A 138 -0.43 -12.81 2.83
C GLY A 138 -0.68 -11.94 4.06
N VAL A 139 -1.81 -11.23 4.07
CA VAL A 139 -2.27 -10.44 5.22
C VAL A 139 -3.55 -11.04 5.75
N TYR A 140 -3.60 -11.26 7.06
CA TYR A 140 -4.77 -11.72 7.78
C TYR A 140 -5.16 -10.68 8.84
N VAL A 141 -6.43 -10.29 8.86
CA VAL A 141 -7.03 -9.43 9.88
C VAL A 141 -8.24 -10.14 10.49
N ASP A 142 -8.46 -9.98 11.80
CA ASP A 142 -9.56 -10.55 12.59
C ASP A 142 -10.17 -9.46 13.48
#